data_AF-A0A2N2BK77-F1
#
_entry.id   AF-A0A2N2BK77-F1
#
_cell.length_a   1.000
_cell.length_b   1.000
_cell.length_c   1.000
_cell.angle_alpha   90.00
_cell.angle_beta   90.00
_cell.angle_gamma   90.00
#
_symmetry.space_group_name_H-M   'P 1'
#
loop_
_entity.id
_entity.type
_entity.pdbx_description
1 polymer ?
#
loop_
_entity_poly.entity_id
_entity_poly.type
_entity_poly.pdbx_seq_one_letter_code
_entity_poly.pdbx_strand_id
1 'polypeptide(L)'
;MKTKLLPGIMGGFIGFLVGIFVGGYFGLVVGGTFLGGLEIYKHTGIEGYELATYVGAIIGALVATVLGVKIALRIAYKTDKKK
;
A
#
# COMPACT_ATOMS: atom_id res chain seq x y z
N MET A 1 -23.24 -6.16 -14.33
CA MET A 1 -22.52 -5.44 -13.26
C MET A 1 -21.78 -6.36 -12.28
N LYS A 2 -22.38 -7.47 -11.80
CA LYS A 2 -21.76 -8.36 -10.79
C LYS A 2 -20.44 -9.05 -11.22
N THR A 3 -20.25 -9.35 -12.51
CA THR A 3 -19.06 -10.06 -13.02
C THR A 3 -17.75 -9.25 -12.94
N LYS A 4 -17.83 -7.91 -12.88
CA LYS A 4 -16.66 -7.03 -12.82
C LYS A 4 -16.33 -6.57 -11.39
N LEU A 5 -17.24 -6.81 -10.44
CA LEU A 5 -17.07 -6.48 -9.02
C LEU A 5 -16.03 -7.39 -8.34
N LEU A 6 -16.14 -8.70 -8.57
CA LEU A 6 -15.25 -9.69 -7.94
C LEU A 6 -13.77 -9.50 -8.33
N PRO A 7 -13.41 -9.31 -9.62
CA PRO A 7 -12.03 -9.01 -10.00
C PRO A 7 -11.52 -7.70 -9.40
N GLY A 8 -12.37 -6.67 -9.35
CA GLY A 8 -12.01 -5.39 -8.73
C GLY A 8 -11.68 -5.54 -7.24
N ILE A 9 -12.53 -6.25 -6.48
CA ILE A 9 -12.30 -6.51 -5.05
C ILE A 9 -11.02 -7.32 -4.84
N MET A 10 -10.80 -8.39 -5.61
CA MET A 10 -9.58 -9.21 -5.52
C MET A 10 -8.33 -8.39 -5.85
N GLY A 11 -8.38 -7.60 -6.92
CA GLY A 11 -7.27 -6.71 -7.29
C GLY A 11 -6.97 -5.68 -6.23
N GLY A 12 -8.00 -5.08 -5.62
CA GLY A 12 -7.86 -4.16 -4.51
C GLY A 12 -7.26 -4.82 -3.28
N PHE A 13 -7.72 -6.01 -2.90
CA PHE A 13 -7.20 -6.74 -1.73
C PHE A 13 -5.73 -7.15 -1.91
N ILE A 14 -5.35 -7.64 -3.09
CA ILE A 14 -3.94 -7.95 -3.40
C ILE A 14 -3.11 -6.67 -3.39
N GLY A 15 -3.62 -5.59 -4.00
CA GLY A 15 -2.98 -4.28 -4.00
C GLY A 15 -2.76 -3.76 -2.57
N PHE A 16 -3.76 -3.88 -1.71
CA PHE A 16 -3.69 -3.51 -0.29
C PHE A 16 -2.57 -4.25 0.44
N LEU A 17 -2.54 -5.59 0.34
CA LEU A 17 -1.52 -6.41 1.00
C LEU A 17 -0.11 -6.04 0.52
N VAL A 18 0.10 -5.98 -0.80
CA VAL A 18 1.40 -5.58 -1.37
C VAL A 18 1.77 -4.16 -0.94
N GLY A 19 0.81 -3.24 -0.94
CA GLY A 19 0.98 -1.85 -0.53
C GLY A 19 1.43 -1.69 0.92
N ILE A 20 0.88 -2.49 1.86
CA ILE A 20 1.31 -2.49 3.26
C ILE A 20 2.79 -2.87 3.35
N PHE A 21 3.19 -4.00 2.75
CA PHE A 21 4.55 -4.49 2.90
C PHE A 21 5.56 -3.59 2.19
N VAL A 22 5.28 -3.17 0.96
CA VAL A 22 6.17 -2.31 0.19
C VAL A 22 6.23 -0.91 0.79
N GLY A 23 5.07 -0.32 1.10
CA GLY A 23 4.98 1.00 1.71
C GLY A 23 5.61 1.06 3.10
N GLY A 24 5.39 0.03 3.91
CA GLY A 24 6.01 -0.11 5.22
C GLY A 24 7.53 -0.24 5.11
N TYR A 25 8.04 -1.06 4.20
CA TYR A 25 9.48 -1.19 3.95
C TYR A 25 10.11 0.14 3.54
N PHE A 26 9.51 0.87 2.58
CA PHE A 26 10.01 2.19 2.20
C PHE A 26 9.92 3.20 3.36
N GLY A 27 8.83 3.18 4.11
CA GLY A 27 8.65 4.00 5.31
C GLY A 27 9.74 3.73 6.35
N LEU A 28 10.11 2.47 6.55
CA LEU A 28 11.18 2.06 7.46
C LEU A 28 12.54 2.54 6.96
N VAL A 29 12.86 2.33 5.68
CA VAL A 29 14.15 2.76 5.12
C VAL A 29 14.30 4.28 5.18
N VAL A 30 13.27 5.02 4.76
CA VAL A 30 13.28 6.50 4.79
C VAL A 30 13.29 6.98 6.24
N GLY A 31 12.45 6.41 7.11
CA GLY A 31 12.40 6.73 8.52
C GLY A 31 13.70 6.47 9.26
N GLY A 32 14.31 5.30 9.05
CA GLY A 32 15.60 4.95 9.64
C GLY A 32 16.72 5.86 9.18
N THR A 33 16.71 6.25 7.90
CA THR A 33 17.75 7.11 7.32
C THR A 33 17.62 8.57 7.76
N PHE A 34 16.41 9.13 7.79
CA PHE A 34 16.20 10.56 8.03
C PHE A 34 15.71 10.90 9.44
N LEU A 35 14.96 10.01 10.08
CA LEU A 35 14.36 10.23 11.41
C LEU A 35 15.06 9.44 12.51
N GLY A 36 15.87 8.43 12.18
CA GLY A 36 16.64 7.65 13.16
C GLY A 36 17.69 8.46 13.93
N GLY A 37 18.17 9.57 13.35
CA GLY A 37 19.08 10.51 14.02
C GLY A 37 18.39 11.57 14.89
N LEU A 38 17.06 11.63 14.89
CA LEU A 38 16.29 12.59 15.69
C LEU A 38 15.83 11.91 16.99
N GLU A 39 16.01 12.56 18.14
CA GLU A 39 15.54 12.07 19.46
C GLU A 39 14.00 12.12 19.61
N ILE A 40 13.25 11.72 18.58
CA ILE A 40 11.77 11.74 18.54
C ILE A 40 11.18 10.85 19.65
N TYR A 41 11.91 9.79 20.03
CA TYR A 41 11.54 8.90 21.12
C TYR A 41 11.28 9.62 22.44
N LYS A 42 12.06 10.67 22.76
CA LYS A 42 11.92 11.41 24.03
C LYS A 42 10.58 12.12 24.19
N HIS A 43 9.89 12.42 23.09
CA HIS A 43 8.62 13.17 23.11
C HIS A 43 7.40 12.33 22.77
N THR A 44 7.58 11.17 22.12
CA THR A 44 6.47 10.37 21.59
C THR A 44 6.44 8.93 22.08
N GLY A 45 7.53 8.42 22.64
CA GLY A 45 7.66 7.01 23.07
C GLY A 45 7.74 6.00 21.91
N ILE A 46 7.83 6.48 20.67
CA ILE A 46 7.93 5.69 19.43
C ILE A 46 9.16 6.18 18.67
N GLU A 47 9.92 5.26 18.07
CA GLU A 47 11.06 5.67 17.27
C GLU A 47 10.62 6.31 15.94
N GLY A 48 11.36 7.31 15.47
CA GLY A 48 11.00 8.03 14.23
C GLY A 48 10.87 7.12 13.01
N TYR A 49 11.65 6.03 12.96
CA TYR A 49 11.56 5.05 11.89
C TYR A 49 10.29 4.19 11.98
N GLU A 50 9.80 3.87 13.18
CA GLU A 50 8.57 3.11 13.37
C GLU A 50 7.37 3.94 12.90
N LEU A 51 7.33 5.23 13.29
CA LEU A 51 6.30 6.16 12.83
C LEU A 51 6.27 6.26 11.30
N ALA A 52 7.43 6.42 10.67
CA ALA A 52 7.54 6.46 9.22
C ALA A 52 7.14 5.13 8.55
N THR A 53 7.43 4.00 9.19
CA THR A 53 6.99 2.68 8.74
C THR A 53 5.47 2.60 8.71
N TYR A 54 4.78 3.03 9.77
CA TYR A 54 3.32 3.03 9.83
C TYR A 54 2.70 3.96 8.78
N VAL A 55 3.22 5.18 8.67
CA VAL A 55 2.74 6.15 7.66
C VAL A 55 2.98 5.61 6.24
N GLY A 56 4.17 5.05 5.98
CA GLY A 56 4.51 4.44 4.70
C GLY A 56 3.59 3.27 4.36
N ALA A 57 3.30 2.39 5.32
CA ALA A 57 2.38 1.26 5.14
C ALA A 57 0.96 1.73 4.80
N ILE A 58 0.44 2.75 5.49
CA ILE A 58 -0.90 3.30 5.23
C ILE A 58 -0.98 3.91 3.82
N ILE A 59 -0.01 4.78 3.47
CA ILE A 59 0.02 5.42 2.16
C ILE A 59 0.17 4.35 1.06
N GLY A 60 1.11 3.42 1.24
CA GLY A 60 1.35 2.33 0.32
C GLY A 60 0.11 1.47 0.11
N ALA A 61 -0.58 1.10 1.18
CA ALA A 61 -1.83 0.34 1.13
C ALA A 61 -2.91 1.07 0.33
N LEU A 62 -3.14 2.36 0.59
CA LEU A 62 -4.17 3.15 -0.11
C LEU A 62 -3.87 3.27 -1.60
N VAL A 63 -2.65 3.66 -1.95
CA VAL A 63 -2.24 3.86 -3.36
C VAL A 63 -2.28 2.54 -4.12
N ALA A 64 -1.68 1.48 -3.57
CA ALA A 64 -1.62 0.18 -4.23
C ALA A 64 -2.99 -0.50 -4.33
N THR A 65 -3.91 -0.26 -3.40
CA THR A 65 -5.30 -0.72 -3.51
C THR A 65 -5.98 -0.12 -4.74
N VAL A 66 -5.91 1.20 -4.92
CA VAL A 66 -6.53 1.89 -6.06
C VAL A 66 -5.93 1.41 -7.38
N LEU A 67 -4.61 1.25 -7.43
CA LEU A 67 -3.91 0.71 -8.60
C LEU A 67 -4.31 -0.74 -8.88
N GLY A 68 -4.39 -1.58 -7.84
CA GLY A 68 -4.79 -2.98 -7.93
C GLY A 68 -6.19 -3.15 -8.48
N VAL A 69 -7.16 -2.38 -7.99
CA VAL A 69 -8.53 -2.34 -8.53
C VAL A 69 -8.50 -1.95 -10.02
N LYS A 70 -7.78 -0.88 -10.38
CA LYS A 70 -7.73 -0.37 -11.76
C LYS A 70 -7.11 -1.38 -12.72
N ILE A 71 -6.03 -2.05 -12.31
CA ILE A 71 -5.36 -3.08 -13.11
C ILE A 71 -6.26 -4.30 -13.28
N ALA A 72 -6.87 -4.80 -12.20
CA ALA A 72 -7.72 -5.98 -12.26
C ALA A 72 -8.98 -5.76 -13.11
N LEU A 73 -9.62 -4.59 -13.01
CA LEU A 73 -10.75 -4.23 -13.87
C LEU A 73 -10.33 -4.13 -15.35
N ARG A 74 -9.14 -3.60 -15.64
CA ARG A 74 -8.62 -3.51 -17.02
C ARG A 74 -8.36 -4.89 -17.62
N ILE A 75 -7.81 -5.82 -16.83
CA ILE A 75 -7.56 -7.21 -17.23
C ILE A 75 -8.90 -7.94 -17.47
N ALA A 76 -9.85 -7.80 -16.54
CA ALA A 76 -11.18 -8.37 -16.68
C ALA A 76 -11.89 -7.88 -17.96
N TYR A 77 -11.82 -6.57 -18.24
CA TYR A 77 -12.42 -5.99 -19.44
C TYR A 77 -11.76 -6.50 -20.75
N LYS A 78 -10.44 -6.64 -20.79
CA LYS A 78 -9.75 -7.22 -21.95
C LYS A 78 -10.12 -8.68 -22.19
N THR A 79 -10.35 -9.43 -21.12
CA THR A 79 -10.72 -10.85 -21.20
C THR A 79 -12.16 -11.02 -21.71
N ASP A 80 -13.07 -10.14 -21.26
CA ASP A 80 -14.46 -10.07 -21.71
C ASP A 80 -14.57 -9.79 -23.22
N LYS A 81 -13.71 -8.91 -23.78
CA LYS A 81 -13.67 -8.60 -25.22
C LYS A 81 -13.11 -9.71 -26.12
N LYS A 82 -12.44 -10.73 -25.55
CA LYS A 82 -11.86 -11.85 -26.30
C LYS A 82 -12.79 -13.09 -26.36
N LYS A 83 -13.87 -13.09 -25.58
CA LYS A 83 -14.94 -14.09 -25.65
C LYS A 83 -16.02 -13.63 -26.62
#